data_AF-A0A7S0BDV7-F1
#
_entry.id   AF-A0A7S0BDV7-F1
#
_cell.length_a   1.000
_cell.length_b   1.000
_cell.length_c   1.000
_cell.angle_alpha   90.00
_cell.angle_beta   90.00
_cell.angle_gamma   90.00
#
_symmetry.space_group_name_H-M   'P 1'
#
loop_
_entity.id
_entity.type
_entity.pdbx_description
1 polymer ?
#
loop_
_entity_poly.entity_id
_entity_poly.type
_entity_poly.pdbx_seq_one_letter_code
_entity_poly.pdbx_strand_id
1 'polypeptide(L)'
;MATANAEILERVAGTSADGKAINIAFLSSFMLGRVDECLKILISSKRIPEAALFARSYCPSEVARIVEMWKADLRKNGHVRMADLLADPISHAHLFEGYDASLQAEKDNAELMLKMKEVVSDYYPAYKQTLESGIPHQDSADDRKDEVQENGLGTEPALDPRSELEGEDDEDEDYNPAEAEGADSSPPGQGDDDEEELDGEEQ
;
A
#
# COMPACT_ATOMS: atom_id res chain seq x y z
N MET A 1 22.35 19.69 -1.51
CA MET A 1 21.69 18.41 -1.82
C MET A 1 22.74 17.50 -2.42
N ALA A 2 22.97 16.34 -1.84
CA ALA A 2 23.89 15.37 -2.40
C ALA A 2 23.37 14.96 -3.78
N THR A 3 24.03 15.42 -4.84
CA THR A 3 23.86 14.90 -6.20
C THR A 3 24.46 13.50 -6.23
N ALA A 4 23.86 12.55 -5.52
CA ALA A 4 24.19 11.14 -5.68
C ALA A 4 23.60 10.70 -7.02
N ASN A 5 24.32 11.03 -8.10
CA ASN A 5 24.10 10.67 -9.50
C ASN A 5 22.64 10.32 -9.87
N ALA A 6 21.79 11.34 -9.97
CA ALA A 6 20.40 11.19 -10.44
C ALA A 6 20.34 10.47 -11.80
N GLU A 7 21.30 10.72 -12.68
CA GLU A 7 21.44 10.03 -13.97
C GLU A 7 21.67 8.52 -13.82
N ILE A 8 22.48 8.11 -12.83
CA ILE A 8 22.70 6.68 -12.56
C ILE A 8 21.44 6.07 -11.98
N LEU A 9 20.76 6.75 -11.05
CA LEU A 9 19.49 6.27 -10.51
C LEU A 9 18.43 6.13 -11.59
N GLU A 10 18.38 7.04 -12.56
CA GLU A 10 17.45 6.95 -13.69
C GLU A 10 17.76 5.75 -14.58
N ARG A 11 19.05 5.53 -14.90
CA ARG A 11 19.48 4.36 -15.66
C ARG A 11 19.19 3.05 -14.92
N VAL A 12 19.44 3.01 -13.61
CA VAL A 12 19.16 1.84 -12.77
C VAL A 12 17.65 1.58 -12.70
N ALA A 13 16.82 2.63 -12.54
CA ALA A 13 15.37 2.51 -12.54
C ALA A 13 14.85 1.88 -13.85
N GLY A 14 15.32 2.38 -15.01
CA GLY A 14 14.94 1.84 -16.31
C GLY A 14 15.39 0.38 -16.51
N THR A 15 16.67 0.09 -16.29
CA THR A 15 17.22 -1.26 -16.50
C THR A 15 16.67 -2.32 -15.53
N SER A 16 16.35 -1.92 -14.29
CA SER A 16 15.81 -2.85 -13.28
C SER A 16 14.35 -3.22 -13.54
N ALA A 17 13.58 -2.33 -14.17
CA ALA A 17 12.21 -2.61 -14.59
C ALA A 17 12.17 -3.75 -15.63
N ASP A 18 13.10 -3.72 -16.59
CA ASP A 18 13.24 -4.78 -17.60
C ASP A 18 13.74 -6.10 -17.01
N GLY A 19 14.63 -6.02 -16.00
CA GLY A 19 15.26 -7.17 -15.35
C GLY A 19 14.41 -7.90 -14.30
N LYS A 20 13.11 -7.58 -14.14
CA LYS A 20 12.22 -8.08 -13.07
C LYS A 20 12.71 -7.76 -11.64
N ALA A 21 13.64 -6.83 -11.48
CA ALA A 21 14.15 -6.41 -10.17
C ALA A 21 13.27 -5.30 -9.57
N ILE A 22 12.03 -5.66 -9.23
CA ILE A 22 10.96 -4.72 -8.81
C ILE A 22 11.40 -3.81 -7.66
N ASN A 23 12.03 -4.37 -6.62
CA ASN A 23 12.45 -3.59 -5.45
C ASN A 23 13.49 -2.52 -5.81
N ILE A 24 14.42 -2.84 -6.70
CA ILE A 24 15.47 -1.91 -7.14
C ILE A 24 14.87 -0.84 -8.03
N ALA A 25 13.98 -1.22 -8.96
CA ALA A 25 13.26 -0.30 -9.82
C ALA A 25 12.42 0.68 -9.00
N PHE A 26 11.67 0.17 -8.03
CA PHE A 26 10.83 0.97 -7.13
C PHE A 26 11.67 1.93 -6.29
N LEU A 27 12.71 1.44 -5.60
CA LEU A 27 13.53 2.28 -4.72
C LEU A 27 14.28 3.37 -5.52
N SER A 28 14.77 3.03 -6.72
CA SER A 28 15.45 3.99 -7.59
C SER A 28 14.50 5.10 -8.04
N SER A 29 13.29 4.75 -8.49
CA SER A 29 12.24 5.71 -8.86
C SER A 29 11.76 6.55 -7.66
N PHE A 30 11.67 5.93 -6.48
CA PHE A 30 11.26 6.61 -5.25
C PHE A 30 12.28 7.65 -4.82
N MET A 31 13.57 7.34 -4.86
CA MET A 31 14.65 8.30 -4.56
C MET A 31 14.69 9.47 -5.56
N LEU A 32 14.24 9.25 -6.80
CA LEU A 32 14.09 10.32 -7.81
C LEU A 32 12.81 11.15 -7.62
N GLY A 33 11.96 10.81 -6.65
CA GLY A 33 10.68 11.48 -6.43
C GLY A 33 9.61 11.19 -7.48
N ARG A 34 9.77 10.13 -8.28
CA ARG A 34 8.85 9.77 -9.39
C ARG A 34 7.69 8.91 -8.87
N VAL A 35 6.75 9.53 -8.15
CA VAL A 35 5.60 8.85 -7.52
C VAL A 35 4.76 8.07 -8.53
N ASP A 36 4.47 8.64 -9.71
CA ASP A 36 3.70 7.97 -10.77
C ASP A 36 4.36 6.69 -11.27
N GLU A 37 5.69 6.70 -11.43
CA GLU A 37 6.45 5.52 -11.87
C GLU A 37 6.47 4.44 -10.80
N CYS A 38 6.64 4.82 -9.53
CA CYS A 38 6.52 3.90 -8.39
C CYS A 38 5.16 3.21 -8.39
N LEU A 39 4.08 3.96 -8.63
CA LEU A 39 2.73 3.42 -8.67
C LEU A 39 2.54 2.45 -9.85
N LYS A 40 3.05 2.79 -11.05
CA LYS A 40 3.03 1.89 -12.21
C LYS A 40 3.79 0.59 -11.98
N ILE A 41 4.93 0.64 -11.27
CA ILE A 41 5.71 -0.55 -10.92
C ILE A 41 4.90 -1.48 -10.00
N LEU A 42 4.23 -0.93 -8.98
CA LEU A 42 3.40 -1.73 -8.07
C LEU A 42 2.19 -2.35 -8.76
N ILE A 43 1.53 -1.59 -9.65
CA ILE A 43 0.39 -2.09 -10.43
C ILE A 43 0.84 -3.19 -11.42
N SER A 44 1.92 -2.97 -12.17
CA SER A 44 2.40 -3.94 -13.17
C SER A 44 2.92 -5.23 -12.55
N SER A 45 3.43 -5.17 -11.31
CA SER A 45 3.84 -6.34 -10.52
C SER A 45 2.69 -7.06 -9.82
N LYS A 46 1.42 -6.67 -10.06
CA LYS A 46 0.21 -7.23 -9.44
C LYS A 46 0.16 -7.07 -7.91
N ARG A 47 0.81 -6.04 -7.37
CA ARG A 47 0.81 -5.72 -5.93
C ARG A 47 -0.15 -4.57 -5.65
N ILE A 48 -1.42 -4.77 -5.97
CA ILE A 48 -2.45 -3.72 -5.87
C ILE A 48 -2.67 -3.23 -4.43
N PRO A 49 -2.65 -4.07 -3.37
CA PRO A 49 -2.77 -3.58 -1.99
C PRO A 49 -1.64 -2.63 -1.58
N GLU A 50 -0.40 -2.93 -1.99
CA GLU A 50 0.75 -2.05 -1.75
C GLU A 50 0.62 -0.74 -2.54
N ALA A 51 0.12 -0.81 -3.77
CA ALA A 51 -0.16 0.38 -4.58
C ALA A 51 -1.22 1.28 -3.93
N ALA A 52 -2.28 0.71 -3.35
CA ALA A 52 -3.33 1.46 -2.66
C ALA A 52 -2.78 2.17 -1.41
N LEU A 53 -1.98 1.46 -0.62
CA LEU A 53 -1.33 2.04 0.57
C LEU A 53 -0.36 3.16 0.19
N PHE A 54 0.45 2.94 -0.85
CA PHE A 54 1.39 3.93 -1.35
C PHE A 54 0.67 5.19 -1.85
N ALA A 55 -0.41 5.03 -2.62
CA ALA A 55 -1.20 6.16 -3.10
C ALA A 55 -1.81 6.98 -1.98
N ARG A 56 -2.31 6.32 -0.92
CA ARG A 56 -2.87 7.04 0.24
C ARG A 56 -1.86 7.99 0.88
N SER A 57 -0.57 7.66 0.85
CA SER A 57 0.49 8.49 1.45
C SER A 57 1.08 9.54 0.51
N TYR A 58 1.19 9.25 -0.79
CA TYR A 58 1.96 10.10 -1.71
C TYR A 58 1.14 10.71 -2.86
N CYS A 59 0.03 10.08 -3.27
CA CYS A 59 -0.87 10.57 -4.31
C CYS A 59 -2.33 10.22 -3.97
N PRO A 60 -2.92 10.87 -2.94
CA PRO A 60 -4.27 10.57 -2.48
C PRO A 60 -5.32 10.66 -3.59
N SER A 61 -5.12 11.51 -4.60
CA SER A 61 -5.96 11.61 -5.80
C SER A 61 -6.18 10.29 -6.55
N GLU A 62 -5.21 9.37 -6.52
CA GLU A 62 -5.23 8.10 -7.24
C GLU A 62 -5.85 6.95 -6.43
N VAL A 63 -6.08 7.14 -5.13
CA VAL A 63 -6.52 6.07 -4.21
C VAL A 63 -7.80 5.41 -4.68
N ALA A 64 -8.82 6.19 -5.04
CA ALA A 64 -10.11 5.67 -5.47
C ALA A 64 -9.98 4.76 -6.70
N ARG A 65 -9.15 5.15 -7.69
CA ARG A 65 -8.90 4.36 -8.90
C ARG A 65 -8.24 3.03 -8.57
N ILE A 66 -7.25 3.02 -7.68
CA ILE A 66 -6.50 1.81 -7.32
C ILE A 66 -7.35 0.88 -6.46
N VAL A 67 -8.15 1.42 -5.53
CA VAL A 67 -9.09 0.63 -4.72
C VAL A 67 -10.10 -0.08 -5.61
N GLU A 68 -10.60 0.59 -6.66
CA GLU A 68 -11.50 -0.05 -7.62
C GLU A 68 -10.82 -1.17 -8.40
N MET A 69 -9.56 -0.96 -8.83
CA MET A 69 -8.76 -2.03 -9.43
C MET A 69 -8.55 -3.21 -8.46
N TRP A 70 -8.34 -2.93 -7.18
CA TRP A 70 -8.17 -3.96 -6.16
C TRP A 70 -9.45 -4.78 -5.97
N LYS A 71 -10.60 -4.11 -5.89
CA LYS A 71 -11.91 -4.77 -5.83
C LYS A 71 -12.14 -5.68 -7.04
N ALA A 72 -11.83 -5.18 -8.25
CA ALA A 72 -11.96 -5.97 -9.47
C ALA A 72 -11.06 -7.22 -9.46
N ASP A 73 -9.82 -7.10 -8.99
CA ASP A 73 -8.88 -8.23 -8.88
C ASP A 73 -9.35 -9.27 -7.85
N LEU A 74 -9.82 -8.81 -6.69
CA LEU A 74 -10.38 -9.70 -5.65
C LEU A 74 -11.62 -10.46 -6.14
N ARG A 75 -12.54 -9.78 -6.83
CA ARG A 75 -13.72 -10.43 -7.42
C ARG A 75 -13.32 -11.47 -8.46
N LYS A 76 -12.34 -11.15 -9.31
CA LYS A 76 -11.82 -12.08 -10.32
C LYS A 76 -11.20 -13.33 -9.69
N ASN A 77 -10.54 -13.19 -8.55
CA ASN A 77 -9.90 -14.29 -7.83
C ASN A 77 -10.86 -15.02 -6.86
N GLY A 78 -12.16 -14.72 -6.89
CA GLY A 78 -13.18 -15.38 -6.07
C GLY A 78 -13.34 -14.84 -4.65
N HIS A 79 -12.59 -13.81 -4.26
CA HIS A 79 -12.63 -13.19 -2.93
C HIS A 79 -13.68 -12.08 -2.82
N VAL A 80 -14.94 -12.39 -3.18
CA VAL A 80 -16.04 -11.41 -3.27
C VAL A 80 -16.29 -10.68 -1.94
N ARG A 81 -16.32 -11.43 -0.82
CA ARG A 81 -16.50 -10.84 0.52
C ARG A 81 -15.43 -9.80 0.85
N MET A 82 -14.18 -10.04 0.46
CA MET A 82 -13.08 -9.10 0.71
C MET A 82 -13.22 -7.84 -0.14
N ALA A 83 -13.68 -7.99 -1.40
CA ALA A 83 -13.94 -6.85 -2.27
C ALA A 83 -15.05 -5.93 -1.72
N ASP A 84 -16.09 -6.52 -1.11
CA ASP A 84 -17.21 -5.76 -0.53
C ASP A 84 -16.81 -5.01 0.76
N LEU A 85 -15.83 -5.52 1.51
CA LEU A 85 -15.31 -4.87 2.71
C LEU A 85 -14.40 -3.67 2.41
N LEU A 86 -13.89 -3.54 1.19
CA LEU A 86 -13.03 -2.42 0.81
C LEU A 86 -13.87 -1.14 0.65
N ALA A 87 -13.67 -0.19 1.55
CA ALA A 87 -14.29 1.13 1.44
C ALA A 87 -13.54 2.00 0.41
N ASP A 88 -14.31 2.75 -0.38
CA ASP A 88 -13.79 3.76 -1.31
C ASP A 88 -13.88 5.15 -0.66
N PRO A 89 -12.81 5.98 -0.68
CA PRO A 89 -12.83 7.32 -0.10
C PRO A 89 -13.86 8.26 -0.71
N ILE A 90 -14.26 8.06 -1.97
CA ILE A 90 -15.29 8.90 -2.62
C ILE A 90 -16.69 8.49 -2.12
N SER A 91 -17.00 7.20 -2.22
CA SER A 91 -18.33 6.68 -1.88
C SER A 91 -18.61 6.69 -0.37
N HIS A 92 -17.57 6.57 0.46
CA HIS A 92 -17.68 6.46 1.92
C HIS A 92 -16.86 7.56 2.64
N ALA A 93 -17.03 8.82 2.24
CA ALA A 93 -16.25 9.94 2.77
C ALA A 93 -16.24 10.04 4.32
N HIS A 94 -17.33 9.62 4.98
CA HIS A 94 -17.42 9.58 6.45
C HIS A 94 -16.45 8.61 7.13
N LEU A 95 -15.92 7.61 6.41
CA LEU A 95 -14.91 6.68 6.91
C LEU A 95 -13.47 7.22 6.76
N PHE A 96 -13.30 8.31 6.02
CA PHE A 96 -12.00 8.88 5.65
C PHE A 96 -11.91 10.34 6.04
N GLU A 97 -11.91 10.59 7.36
CA GLU A 97 -11.67 11.93 7.90
C GLU A 97 -10.30 12.48 7.44
N GLY A 98 -10.28 13.74 6.97
CA GLY A 98 -9.05 14.38 6.50
C GLY A 98 -8.62 13.99 5.08
N TYR A 99 -9.43 13.26 4.32
CA TYR A 99 -9.13 12.95 2.92
C TYR A 99 -9.03 14.22 2.05
N ASP A 100 -9.95 15.18 2.22
CA ASP A 100 -9.89 16.46 1.50
C ASP A 100 -8.63 17.27 1.82
N ALA A 101 -8.20 17.26 3.09
CA ALA A 101 -6.94 17.90 3.50
C ALA A 101 -5.73 17.22 2.84
N SER A 102 -5.77 15.89 2.68
CA SER A 102 -4.74 15.13 1.98
C SER A 102 -4.68 15.49 0.49
N LEU A 103 -5.83 15.65 -0.17
CA LEU A 103 -5.91 16.11 -1.56
C LEU A 103 -5.38 17.53 -1.75
N GLN A 104 -5.62 18.42 -0.77
CA GLN A 104 -5.06 19.77 -0.82
C GLN A 104 -3.54 19.75 -0.61
N ALA A 105 -3.05 18.96 0.36
CA ALA A 105 -1.62 18.81 0.62
C ALA A 105 -0.86 18.25 -0.59
N GLU A 106 -1.46 17.33 -1.37
CA GLU A 106 -0.90 16.84 -2.63
C GLU A 106 -0.68 17.98 -3.64
N LYS A 107 -1.70 18.84 -3.82
CA LYS A 107 -1.62 20.00 -4.72
C LYS A 107 -0.57 21.00 -4.27
N ASP A 108 -0.57 21.33 -2.98
CA ASP A 108 0.38 22.27 -2.40
C ASP A 108 1.82 21.75 -2.55
N ASN A 109 2.04 20.45 -2.32
CA ASN A 109 3.33 19.81 -2.52
C ASN A 109 3.78 19.84 -3.99
N ALA A 110 2.87 19.60 -4.94
CA ALA A 110 3.17 19.71 -6.37
C ALA A 110 3.57 21.15 -6.75
N GLU A 111 2.89 22.15 -6.21
CA GLU A 111 3.22 23.56 -6.42
C GLU A 111 4.58 23.93 -5.80
N LEU A 112 4.86 23.47 -4.59
CA LEU A 112 6.14 23.67 -3.92
C LEU A 112 7.30 23.03 -4.72
N MET A 113 7.11 21.82 -5.24
CA MET A 113 8.12 21.15 -6.08
C MET A 113 8.42 21.92 -7.36
N LEU A 114 7.40 22.53 -7.99
CA LEU A 114 7.58 23.39 -9.16
C LEU A 114 8.39 24.64 -8.80
N LYS A 115 8.02 25.33 -7.72
CA LYS A 115 8.73 26.51 -7.22
C LYS A 115 10.18 26.19 -6.85
N MET A 116 10.44 25.07 -6.17
CA MET A 116 11.80 24.65 -5.80
C MET A 116 12.67 24.35 -7.02
N LYS A 117 12.11 23.85 -8.12
CA LYS A 117 12.85 23.61 -9.36
C LYS A 117 13.29 24.92 -10.04
N GLU A 118 12.49 25.98 -9.88
CA GLU A 118 12.80 27.32 -10.41
C GLU A 118 13.82 28.07 -9.55
N VAL A 119 13.89 27.77 -8.25
CA VAL A 119 14.89 28.32 -7.32
C VAL A 119 16.23 27.60 -7.54
N VAL A 120 16.92 28.01 -8.59
CA VAL A 120 18.34 27.69 -8.83
C VAL A 120 19.19 28.25 -7.68
N SER A 121 20.33 27.62 -7.42
CA SER A 121 21.34 27.86 -6.37
C SER A 121 21.71 29.31 -5.99
N ASP A 122 21.22 30.32 -6.70
CA ASP A 122 21.50 31.74 -6.49
C ASP A 122 20.92 32.31 -5.18
N TYR A 123 19.96 31.62 -4.54
CA TYR A 123 19.39 32.04 -3.26
C TYR A 123 20.14 31.52 -2.03
N TYR A 124 21.11 30.62 -2.20
CA TYR A 124 21.92 30.10 -1.08
C TYR A 124 22.61 31.20 -0.24
N PRO A 125 23.14 32.30 -0.80
CA PRO A 125 23.73 33.37 0.00
C PRO A 125 22.74 34.03 0.95
N ALA A 126 21.48 34.21 0.51
CA ALA A 126 20.42 34.79 1.33
C ALA A 126 19.97 33.82 2.45
N TYR A 127 19.89 32.53 2.15
CA TYR A 127 19.47 31.51 3.13
C TYR A 127 20.57 31.16 4.14
N LYS A 128 21.85 31.25 3.73
CA LYS A 128 23.02 31.02 4.61
C LYS A 128 23.00 31.94 5.82
N GLN A 129 22.65 33.21 5.64
CA GLN A 129 22.61 34.17 6.73
C GLN A 129 21.51 33.83 7.77
N THR A 130 20.35 33.34 7.32
CA THR A 130 19.26 32.90 8.20
C THR A 130 19.59 31.59 8.92
N LEU A 131 20.30 30.66 8.27
CA LEU A 131 20.76 29.42 8.89
C LEU A 131 21.86 29.67 9.94
N GLU A 132 22.78 30.59 9.66
CA GLU A 132 23.85 30.98 10.59
C GLU A 132 23.32 31.79 11.79
N SER A 133 22.19 32.48 11.64
CA SER A 133 21.56 33.26 12.72
C SER A 133 20.58 32.45 13.59
N GLY A 134 20.35 31.17 13.27
CA GLY A 134 19.43 30.29 14.00
C GLY A 134 17.96 30.59 13.67
N ILE A 135 17.14 29.54 13.57
CA ILE A 135 15.70 29.68 13.32
C ILE A 135 15.07 30.34 14.56
N PRO A 136 14.37 31.50 14.43
CA PRO A 136 13.64 32.06 15.55
C PRO A 136 12.54 31.08 15.96
N HIS A 137 12.52 30.68 17.23
CA HIS A 137 11.36 30.01 17.82
C HIS A 137 10.20 31.01 17.72
N GLN A 138 9.25 30.77 16.84
CA GLN A 138 7.99 31.51 16.85
C GLN A 138 7.17 30.98 18.02
N ASP A 139 7.34 31.62 19.18
CA ASP A 139 6.33 31.57 20.23
C ASP A 139 5.05 32.14 19.63
N SER A 140 4.18 31.25 19.16
CA SER A 140 2.84 31.60 18.73
C SER A 140 2.06 31.91 20.01
N ALA A 141 2.08 33.17 20.41
CA ALA A 141 1.20 33.71 21.43
C ALA A 141 -0.25 33.68 20.91
N ASP A 142 -0.93 32.54 21.07
CA ASP A 142 -2.39 32.48 21.10
C ASP A 142 -2.83 32.40 22.57
N ASP A 143 -3.00 33.58 23.17
CA ASP A 143 -3.53 33.81 24.50
C ASP A 143 -5.05 33.53 24.48
N ARG A 144 -5.44 32.26 24.46
CA ARG A 144 -6.81 31.85 24.81
C ARG A 144 -6.91 31.66 26.32
N LYS A 145 -7.38 32.71 26.98
CA LYS A 145 -7.91 32.64 28.35
C LYS A 145 -9.21 31.84 28.34
N ASP A 146 -9.11 30.52 28.49
CA ASP A 146 -10.25 29.71 28.91
C ASP A 146 -10.13 29.43 30.42
N GLU A 147 -11.06 30.01 31.17
CA GLU A 147 -11.26 29.80 32.60
C GLU A 147 -11.50 28.31 32.88
N VAL A 148 -10.57 27.67 33.59
CA VAL A 148 -10.75 26.30 34.08
C VAL A 148 -11.73 26.36 35.26
N GLN A 149 -12.99 25.99 35.01
CA GLN A 149 -13.91 25.59 36.08
C GLN A 149 -13.45 24.25 36.64
N GLU A 150 -12.93 24.30 37.86
CA GLU A 150 -12.62 23.14 38.69
C GLU A 150 -13.91 22.38 39.02
N ASN A 151 -14.14 21.25 38.34
CA ASN A 151 -15.03 20.20 38.82
C ASN A 151 -14.23 18.90 38.83
N GLY A 152 -13.78 18.51 40.03
CA GLY A 152 -12.93 17.35 40.25
C GLY A 152 -13.62 16.02 40.03
N LEU A 153 -12.85 15.02 39.60
CA LEU A 153 -13.06 13.62 39.98
C LEU A 153 -11.78 12.80 39.75
N GLY A 154 -11.24 12.27 40.84
CA GLY A 154 -10.60 10.94 40.93
C GLY A 154 -9.36 10.65 40.08
N THR A 155 -8.20 10.70 40.73
CA THR A 155 -6.97 10.02 40.30
C THR A 155 -7.18 8.50 40.22
N GLU A 156 -7.04 7.90 39.04
CA GLU A 156 -6.75 6.46 38.93
C GLU A 156 -5.24 6.26 38.72
N PRO A 157 -4.57 5.39 39.48
CA PRO A 157 -3.15 5.12 39.30
C PRO A 157 -2.91 4.30 38.02
N ALA A 158 -1.87 4.64 37.28
CA ALA A 158 -1.38 3.91 36.13
C ALA A 158 -1.02 2.45 36.51
N LEU A 159 -1.59 1.48 35.78
CA LEU A 159 -1.19 0.08 35.84
C LEU A 159 -0.49 -0.33 34.53
N ASP A 160 0.56 -1.13 34.72
CA ASP A 160 1.67 -1.51 33.83
C ASP A 160 1.23 -2.32 32.57
N PRO A 161 1.73 -2.05 31.35
CA PRO A 161 1.30 -2.74 30.12
C PRO A 161 1.71 -4.21 29.96
N ARG A 162 2.22 -4.89 31.01
CA ARG A 162 2.95 -6.17 30.83
C ARG A 162 2.41 -7.39 31.59
N SER A 163 1.16 -7.41 32.05
CA SER A 163 0.66 -8.49 32.92
C SER A 163 -0.56 -9.30 32.45
N GLU A 164 -0.99 -9.27 31.18
CA GLU A 164 -2.10 -10.13 30.73
C GLU A 164 -1.74 -10.89 29.45
N LEU A 165 -0.99 -11.97 29.62
CA LEU A 165 -0.84 -13.07 28.66
C LEU A 165 -0.91 -14.41 29.40
N GLU A 166 -2.07 -14.71 29.97
CA GLU A 166 -2.54 -16.04 30.39
C GLU A 166 -4.09 -15.92 30.36
N GLY A 167 -4.94 -16.66 29.66
CA GLY A 167 -4.88 -17.79 28.73
C GLY A 167 -6.31 -18.36 28.73
N GLU A 168 -6.99 -18.44 27.59
CA GLU A 168 -8.17 -19.29 27.39
C GLU A 168 -8.05 -19.91 25.98
N ASP A 169 -7.73 -21.20 25.98
CA ASP A 169 -7.76 -22.10 24.84
C ASP A 169 -9.22 -22.28 24.39
N ASP A 170 -9.50 -22.25 23.07
CA ASP A 170 -10.61 -22.98 22.46
C ASP A 170 -10.34 -23.21 20.95
N GLU A 171 -9.87 -24.43 20.70
CA GLU A 171 -10.08 -25.32 19.54
C GLU A 171 -9.58 -24.92 18.13
N ASP A 172 -8.43 -25.51 17.79
CA ASP A 172 -7.92 -25.71 16.43
C ASP A 172 -8.87 -26.60 15.58
N GLU A 173 -9.46 -26.06 14.50
CA GLU A 173 -9.95 -26.88 13.38
C GLU A 173 -8.80 -27.01 12.35
N ASP A 174 -8.16 -28.18 12.36
CA ASP A 174 -7.12 -28.61 11.42
C ASP A 174 -7.58 -28.49 9.95
N TYR A 175 -7.02 -27.52 9.23
CA TYR A 175 -6.98 -27.54 7.76
C TYR A 175 -5.93 -28.56 7.30
N ASN A 176 -6.35 -29.74 6.87
CA ASN A 176 -5.47 -30.77 6.30
C ASN A 176 -5.29 -30.55 4.77
N PRO A 177 -4.08 -30.25 4.26
CA PRO A 177 -3.85 -30.02 2.83
C PRO A 177 -3.75 -31.29 1.96
N ALA A 178 -4.03 -32.48 2.51
CA ALA A 178 -3.66 -33.75 1.88
C ALA A 178 -4.74 -34.49 1.06
N GLU A 179 -5.94 -33.92 0.86
CA GLU A 179 -6.98 -34.57 0.03
C GLU A 179 -7.42 -33.67 -1.14
N ALA A 180 -6.58 -33.58 -2.15
CA ALA A 180 -6.96 -33.04 -3.46
C ALA A 180 -6.25 -33.82 -4.58
N GLU A 181 -6.50 -35.13 -4.64
CA GLU A 181 -6.12 -35.96 -5.80
C GLU A 181 -7.30 -36.90 -6.13
N GLY A 182 -7.88 -36.69 -7.32
CA GLY A 182 -8.62 -37.74 -8.03
C GLY A 182 -10.14 -37.60 -8.12
N ALA A 183 -10.62 -36.81 -9.09
CA ALA A 183 -11.84 -37.15 -9.83
C ALA A 183 -11.82 -36.46 -11.20
N ASP A 184 -11.16 -37.12 -12.16
CA ASP A 184 -11.37 -36.92 -13.58
C ASP A 184 -12.84 -37.21 -13.91
N SER A 185 -13.54 -36.25 -14.52
CA SER A 185 -14.86 -36.45 -15.10
C SER A 185 -14.79 -36.11 -16.59
N SER A 186 -14.34 -37.09 -17.36
CA SER A 186 -14.56 -37.15 -18.81
C SER A 186 -15.90 -37.85 -19.12
N PRO A 187 -16.57 -37.51 -20.24
CA PRO A 187 -18.01 -37.67 -20.44
C PRO A 187 -18.43 -39.08 -20.93
N PRO A 188 -19.73 -39.44 -20.88
CA PRO A 188 -20.17 -40.78 -21.25
C PRO A 188 -20.30 -40.93 -22.77
N GLY A 189 -19.68 -41.97 -23.32
CA GLY A 189 -19.76 -42.32 -24.74
C GLY A 189 -19.57 -43.81 -24.98
N GLN A 190 -20.55 -44.38 -25.66
CA GLN A 190 -20.63 -45.70 -26.31
C GLN A 190 -20.61 -46.96 -25.42
N GLY A 191 -21.75 -47.66 -25.43
CA GLY A 191 -21.77 -49.11 -25.33
C GLY A 191 -21.44 -49.72 -26.69
N ASP A 192 -20.86 -50.91 -26.66
CA ASP A 192 -21.01 -52.00 -27.63
C ASP A 192 -20.51 -53.25 -26.90
N ASP A 193 -21.45 -54.13 -26.56
CA ASP A 193 -21.18 -55.54 -26.30
C ASP A 193 -20.88 -56.17 -27.67
N ASP A 194 -19.77 -56.92 -27.80
CA ASP A 194 -19.78 -58.21 -28.49
C ASP A 194 -18.46 -58.96 -28.26
N GLU A 195 -18.64 -60.25 -28.01
CA GLU A 195 -17.68 -61.30 -27.71
C GLU A 195 -16.75 -61.57 -28.91
N GLU A 196 -15.48 -61.96 -28.67
CA GLU A 196 -14.86 -63.10 -29.40
C GLU A 196 -13.45 -63.48 -28.88
N GLU A 197 -13.32 -64.80 -28.75
CA GLU A 197 -12.17 -65.70 -28.90
C GLU A 197 -10.91 -65.61 -28.00
N LEU A 198 -10.87 -66.65 -27.15
CA LEU A 198 -9.69 -67.29 -26.56
C LEU A 198 -8.79 -67.89 -27.65
N ASP A 199 -7.50 -67.54 -27.63
CA ASP A 199 -6.46 -68.42 -28.17
C ASP A 199 -5.38 -68.66 -27.10
N GLY A 200 -5.15 -69.94 -26.81
CA GLY A 200 -4.17 -70.43 -25.86
C GLY A 200 -2.81 -70.73 -26.51
N GLU A 201 -1.74 -70.50 -25.75
CA GLU A 201 -0.38 -70.91 -26.11
C GLU A 201 -0.07 -72.35 -25.67
N GLU A 202 0.56 -73.08 -26.60
CA GLU A 202 1.59 -74.13 -26.46
C GLU A 202 1.54 -75.12 -25.26
N GLN A 203 1.15 -76.37 -25.54
CA GLN A 203 2.05 -77.54 -25.70
C GLN A 203 1.28 -78.84 -25.97
#